data_AF-A0A2E7R0R9-F1
#
_entry.id   AF-A0A2E7R0R9-F1
#
_cell.length_a   1.000
_cell.length_b   1.000
_cell.length_c   1.000
_cell.angle_alpha   90.00
_cell.angle_beta   90.00
_cell.angle_gamma   90.00
#
_symmetry.space_group_name_H-M   'P 1'
#
loop_
_entity.id
_entity.type
_entity.pdbx_description
1 polymer ?
#
loop_
_entity_poly.entity_id
_entity_poly.type
_entity_poly.pdbx_seq_one_letter_code
_entity_poly.pdbx_strand_id
1 'polypeptide(L)'
;MGGHVYPRLIISLLCSALLHVSPLSAARYASIIIDEKSGAVLHAVNPDRKIYPASLAKMMTLYLVFENLKLGKIKLGTRLKVSRRA
;
A
#
# COMPACT_ATOMS: atom_id res chain seq x y z
N MET A 1 -3.27 29.20 -52.84
CA MET A 1 -3.62 29.44 -51.42
C MET A 1 -3.35 28.19 -50.58
N GLY A 2 -2.09 27.74 -50.42
CA GLY A 2 -1.77 26.44 -49.77
C GLY A 2 -0.60 26.44 -48.78
N GLY A 3 0.13 27.55 -48.59
CA GLY A 3 1.38 27.57 -47.80
C GLY A 3 1.21 27.64 -46.28
N HIS A 4 0.06 28.08 -45.77
CA HIS A 4 -0.19 28.25 -44.32
C HIS A 4 -0.82 27.02 -43.64
N VAL A 5 -1.14 25.96 -44.39
CA VAL A 5 -1.83 24.77 -43.87
C VAL A 5 -0.84 23.82 -43.18
N TYR A 6 0.36 23.66 -43.76
CA TYR A 6 1.44 22.82 -43.21
C TYR A 6 1.94 23.26 -41.82
N PRO A 7 2.23 24.55 -41.53
CA PRO A 7 2.68 24.94 -40.20
C PRO A 7 1.59 24.74 -39.14
N ARG A 8 0.31 24.92 -39.49
CA ARG A 8 -0.81 24.66 -38.57
C ARG A 8 -0.98 23.18 -38.26
N LEU A 9 -0.81 22.29 -39.24
CA LEU A 9 -0.82 20.85 -39.04
C LEU A 9 0.34 20.38 -38.17
N ILE A 10 1.55 20.92 -38.38
CA ILE A 10 2.74 20.59 -37.58
C ILE A 10 2.57 21.07 -36.14
N ILE A 11 2.09 22.30 -35.93
CA ILE A 11 1.81 22.86 -34.59
C ILE A 11 0.71 22.05 -33.89
N SER A 12 -0.34 21.64 -34.62
CA SER A 12 -1.41 20.78 -34.09
C SER A 12 -0.90 19.40 -33.69
N LEU A 13 -0.02 18.78 -34.49
CA LEU A 13 0.58 17.48 -34.19
C LEU A 13 1.50 17.58 -32.96
N LEU A 14 2.30 18.65 -32.89
CA LEU A 14 3.19 18.92 -31.77
C LEU A 14 2.41 19.19 -30.48
N CYS A 15 1.32 19.96 -30.54
CA CYS A 15 0.43 20.18 -29.40
C CYS A 15 -0.24 18.89 -28.92
N SER A 16 -0.69 18.02 -29.83
CA SER A 16 -1.31 16.74 -29.47
C SER A 16 -0.33 15.82 -28.73
N ALA A 17 0.95 15.80 -29.16
CA ALA A 17 2.01 15.04 -28.51
C ALA A 17 2.34 15.57 -27.10
N LEU A 18 2.27 16.89 -26.86
CA LEU A 18 2.47 17.47 -25.53
C LEU A 18 1.30 17.18 -24.57
N LEU A 19 0.09 16.95 -25.07
CA LEU A 19 -1.11 16.72 -24.26
C LEU A 19 -1.28 15.26 -23.78
N HIS A 20 -0.45 14.32 -24.24
CA HIS A 20 -0.54 12.89 -23.92
C HIS A 20 0.40 12.42 -22.79
N VAL A 21 0.86 13.32 -21.93
CA VAL A 21 1.55 12.92 -20.68
C VAL A 21 0.50 12.34 -19.72
N SER A 22 0.30 11.03 -19.79
CA SER A 22 -0.40 10.30 -18.74
C SER A 22 0.47 10.29 -17.49
N PRO A 23 -0.06 10.62 -16.29
CA PRO A 23 0.69 10.44 -15.07
C PRO A 23 1.03 8.96 -14.94
N LEU A 24 2.31 8.66 -14.74
CA LEU A 24 2.76 7.32 -14.37
C LEU A 24 2.07 6.97 -13.05
N SER A 25 1.02 6.15 -13.12
CA SER A 25 0.32 5.64 -11.95
C SER A 25 1.29 4.71 -11.21
N ALA A 26 2.04 5.26 -10.26
CA ALA A 26 2.85 4.47 -9.35
C ALA A 26 1.96 3.41 -8.71
N ALA A 27 2.48 2.18 -8.59
CA ALA A 27 1.79 1.10 -7.89
C ALA A 27 1.23 1.62 -6.55
N ARG A 28 0.06 1.10 -6.13
CA ARG A 28 -0.69 1.54 -4.94
C ARG A 28 0.14 1.37 -3.66
N TYR A 29 1.08 2.26 -3.46
CA TYR A 29 2.07 2.27 -2.40
C TYR A 29 1.47 3.01 -1.22
N ALA A 30 1.51 2.35 -0.07
CA ALA A 30 1.24 2.98 1.20
C ALA A 30 2.40 2.66 2.14
N SER A 31 2.81 3.65 2.93
CA SER A 31 3.84 3.48 3.94
C SER A 31 3.65 4.48 5.05
N ILE A 32 4.13 4.10 6.24
CA ILE A 32 4.10 4.94 7.43
C ILE A 32 5.34 4.63 8.26
N ILE A 33 5.99 5.67 8.79
CA ILE A 33 7.11 5.58 9.72
C ILE A 33 6.73 6.38 10.96
N ILE A 34 6.85 5.75 12.12
CA ILE A 34 6.44 6.31 13.41
C ILE A 34 7.64 6.20 14.36
N ASP A 35 7.94 7.28 15.07
CA ASP A 35 8.85 7.22 16.22
C ASP A 35 8.19 6.44 17.36
N GLU A 36 8.85 5.38 17.85
CA GLU A 36 8.26 4.44 18.80
C GLU A 36 7.93 5.08 20.16
N LYS A 37 8.74 6.04 20.62
CA LYS A 37 8.58 6.64 21.95
C LYS A 37 7.53 7.73 21.99
N SER A 38 7.54 8.63 21.01
CA SER A 38 6.65 9.79 20.96
C SER A 38 5.35 9.52 20.20
N GLY A 39 5.34 8.50 19.34
CA GLY A 39 4.25 8.26 18.39
C GLY A 39 4.23 9.25 17.22
N ALA A 40 5.26 10.10 17.06
CA ALA A 40 5.32 11.07 15.99
C ALA A 40 5.43 10.38 14.62
N VAL A 41 4.58 10.78 13.68
CA VAL A 41 4.66 10.31 12.29
C VAL A 41 5.80 11.05 11.59
N LEU A 42 6.86 10.32 11.26
CA LEU A 42 8.04 10.86 10.57
C LEU A 42 7.87 10.86 9.04
N HIS A 43 7.03 9.95 8.53
CA HIS A 43 6.72 9.82 7.12
C HIS A 43 5.39 9.09 6.92
N ALA A 44 4.57 9.52 5.96
CA ALA A 44 3.36 8.83 5.58
C ALA A 44 3.00 9.04 4.10
N VAL A 45 2.61 7.95 3.43
CA VAL A 45 2.07 7.96 2.07
C VAL A 45 0.82 7.08 2.08
N ASN A 46 -0.34 7.64 1.74
CA ASN A 46 -1.64 6.94 1.73
C ASN A 46 -1.89 6.08 3.00
N PRO A 47 -1.63 6.57 4.23
CA PRO A 47 -1.58 5.72 5.44
C PRO A 47 -2.91 5.01 5.75
N ASP A 48 -4.04 5.63 5.43
CA ASP A 48 -5.38 5.08 5.71
C ASP A 48 -5.99 4.30 4.53
N ARG A 49 -5.22 4.12 3.45
CA ARG A 49 -5.70 3.37 2.28
C ARG A 49 -5.90 1.90 2.66
N LYS A 50 -7.11 1.38 2.47
CA LYS A 50 -7.41 -0.04 2.63
C LYS A 50 -6.61 -0.88 1.61
N ILE A 51 -5.80 -1.80 2.11
CA ILE A 51 -4.96 -2.73 1.34
C ILE A 51 -5.18 -4.15 1.89
N TYR A 52 -5.08 -5.15 1.02
CA TYR A 52 -5.06 -6.55 1.46
C TYR A 52 -3.77 -6.82 2.24
N PRO A 53 -3.84 -7.14 3.54
CA PRO A 53 -2.64 -7.21 4.40
C PRO A 53 -1.78 -8.46 4.16
N ALA A 54 -2.27 -9.47 3.41
CA ALA A 54 -1.59 -10.74 3.20
C ALA A 54 -1.06 -11.32 4.54
N SER A 55 0.21 -11.74 4.60
CA SER A 55 0.81 -12.29 5.82
C SER A 55 0.85 -11.32 7.01
N LEU A 56 0.71 -10.01 6.79
CA LEU A 56 0.69 -8.99 7.85
C LEU A 56 -0.54 -9.18 8.78
N ALA A 57 -1.61 -9.81 8.30
CA ALA A 57 -2.75 -10.21 9.13
C ALA A 57 -2.35 -11.10 10.32
N LYS A 58 -1.25 -11.85 10.20
CA LYS A 58 -0.72 -12.70 11.29
C LYS A 58 -0.28 -11.88 12.51
N MET A 59 0.01 -10.59 12.37
CA MET A 59 0.32 -9.72 13.51
C MET A 59 -0.86 -9.67 14.50
N MET A 60 -2.09 -9.60 14.00
CA MET A 60 -3.28 -9.66 14.86
C MET A 60 -3.46 -11.03 15.49
N THR A 61 -3.21 -12.11 14.73
CA THR A 61 -3.22 -13.47 15.29
C THR A 61 -2.23 -13.59 16.44
N LEU A 62 -1.00 -13.11 16.27
CA LEU A 62 0.03 -13.13 17.31
C LEU A 62 -0.32 -12.24 18.50
N TYR A 63 -0.89 -11.06 18.26
CA TYR A 63 -1.39 -10.18 19.33
C TYR A 63 -2.35 -10.95 20.26
N LEU A 64 -3.35 -11.63 19.68
CA LEU A 64 -4.30 -12.43 20.44
C LEU A 64 -3.63 -13.62 21.15
N VAL A 65 -2.68 -14.30 20.49
CA VAL A 65 -1.94 -15.41 21.12
C VAL A 65 -1.15 -14.92 22.34
N PHE A 66 -0.42 -13.81 22.23
CA PHE A 66 0.36 -13.24 23.33
C PHE A 66 -0.52 -12.72 24.46
N GLU A 67 -1.69 -12.15 24.14
CA GLU A 67 -2.68 -11.78 25.16
C GLU A 67 -3.14 -13.01 25.95
N ASN A 68 -3.46 -14.12 25.27
CA ASN A 68 -3.88 -15.35 25.93
C ASN A 68 -2.77 -16.02 26.74
N LEU A 69 -1.51 -15.91 26.30
CA LEU A 69 -0.33 -16.31 27.06
C LEU A 69 -0.18 -15.47 28.33
N LYS A 70 -0.29 -14.14 28.22
CA LYS A 70 -0.20 -13.20 29.35
C LYS A 70 -1.30 -13.44 30.39
N LEU A 71 -2.52 -13.75 29.93
CA LEU A 71 -3.66 -14.11 30.79
C LEU A 71 -3.59 -15.54 31.35
N GLY A 72 -2.59 -16.34 30.96
CA GLY A 72 -2.44 -17.73 31.39
C GLY A 72 -3.49 -18.71 30.82
N LYS A 73 -4.28 -18.28 29.83
CA LYS A 73 -5.31 -19.11 29.17
C LYS A 73 -4.69 -20.24 28.35
N ILE A 74 -3.50 -20.00 27.78
CA ILE A 74 -2.64 -21.00 27.14
C ILE A 74 -1.22 -20.84 27.65
N LYS A 75 -0.40 -21.88 27.53
CA LYS A 75 1.03 -21.89 27.88
C LYS A 75 1.83 -22.23 26.62
N LEU A 76 3.12 -21.89 26.60
CA LEU A 76 4.00 -22.22 25.46
C LEU A 76 4.05 -23.73 25.18
N GLY A 77 3.93 -24.56 26.21
CA GLY A 77 3.86 -26.02 26.09
C GLY A 77 2.46 -26.59 25.83
N THR A 78 1.43 -25.75 25.63
CA THR A 78 0.07 -26.21 25.36
C THR A 78 0.04 -26.95 24.03
N ARG A 79 -0.29 -28.25 24.08
CA ARG A 79 -0.49 -29.05 22.87
C ARG A 79 -1.77 -28.62 22.16
N LEU A 80 -1.66 -28.27 20.88
CA LEU A 80 -2.79 -27.90 20.02
C LEU A 80 -3.11 -29.06 19.07
N LYS A 81 -4.40 -29.35 18.88
CA LYS A 81 -4.85 -30.32 17.88
C LYS A 81 -4.86 -29.66 16.50
N VAL A 82 -4.15 -30.26 15.53
CA VAL A 82 -4.19 -29.83 14.13
C VAL A 82 -5.49 -30.35 13.50
N SER A 83 -6.33 -29.45 13.00
CA SER A 83 -7.60 -29.81 12.37
C SER A 83 -7.40 -30.11 10.88
N ARG A 84 -8.39 -30.75 10.23
CA ARG A 84 -8.40 -30.98 8.77
C ARG A 84 -8.32 -29.68 7.93
N ARG A 85 -8.68 -28.52 8.52
CA ARG A 85 -8.67 -27.20 7.85
C ARG A 85 -7.36 -26.43 8.03
N ALA A 86 -6.46 -26.94 8.87
CA ALA A 86 -5.18 -26.29 9.16
C ALA A 86 -4.20 -26.49 8.01
#